data_AF-A0A5S4UVR3-F1
#
_entry.id   AF-A0A5S4UVR3-F1
#
_cell.length_a   1.000
_cell.length_b   1.000
_cell.length_c   1.000
_cell.angle_alpha   90.00
_cell.angle_beta   90.00
_cell.angle_gamma   90.00
#
_symmetry.space_group_name_H-M   'P 1'
#
loop_
_entity.id
_entity.type
_entity.pdbx_description
1 polymer ?
#
loop_
_entity_poly.entity_id
_entity_poly.type
_entity_poly.pdbx_seq_one_letter_code
_entity_poly.pdbx_strand_id
1 'polypeptide(L)'
;VFKSMVTISEDKNSGLVTLAITHLSPTIAKQWVDWLVIDLNAYMKQESLDDTRRNIGYLEGQIEKTSISDMQSVFYQLIEEQTKTLMLAQVQEEFAFKIIDPAVVPEEKAGPKRALICVLAVLLGGMLGVAIVLIRFAFTKKDEPTTT
;
A
#
# COMPACT_ATOMS: atom_id res chain seq x y z
N VAL A 1 2.67 -14.41 -9.28
CA VAL A 1 3.45 -13.40 -10.06
C VAL A 1 2.91 -11.99 -9.85
N PHE A 2 1.59 -11.75 -9.92
CA PHE A 2 1.00 -10.42 -9.66
C PHE A 2 1.14 -9.96 -8.20
N LYS A 3 0.92 -10.87 -7.24
CA LYS A 3 0.98 -10.59 -5.79
C LYS A 3 2.33 -10.06 -5.28
N SER A 4 3.42 -10.26 -6.02
CA SER A 4 4.77 -9.80 -5.64
C SER A 4 5.15 -8.43 -6.22
N MET A 5 4.28 -7.81 -7.03
CA MET A 5 4.52 -6.47 -7.62
C MET A 5 3.63 -5.38 -7.00
N VAL A 6 2.70 -5.78 -6.12
CA VAL A 6 1.78 -4.88 -5.41
C VAL A 6 2.36 -4.59 -4.03
N THR A 7 2.63 -3.32 -3.74
CA THR A 7 3.00 -2.84 -2.42
C THR A 7 1.82 -2.09 -1.83
N ILE A 8 1.36 -2.51 -0.66
CA ILE A 8 0.30 -1.85 0.10
C ILE A 8 0.96 -1.20 1.30
N SER A 9 0.80 0.12 1.43
CA SER A 9 1.25 0.88 2.60
C SER A 9 0.04 1.61 3.20
N GLU A 10 -0.24 1.34 4.47
CA GLU A 10 -1.32 1.99 5.20
C GLU A 10 -0.71 3.01 6.16
N ASP A 11 -1.12 4.27 6.03
CA ASP A 11 -0.81 5.30 7.02
C ASP A 11 -1.93 5.37 8.05
N LYS A 12 -1.67 4.79 9.22
CA LYS A 12 -2.63 4.71 10.34
C LYS A 12 -3.01 6.07 10.94
N ASN A 13 -2.23 7.12 10.68
CA ASN A 13 -2.52 8.46 11.20
C ASN A 13 -3.47 9.25 10.30
N SER A 14 -3.37 9.06 8.98
CA SER A 14 -4.21 9.74 7.99
C SER A 14 -5.39 8.90 7.49
N GLY A 15 -5.40 7.59 7.78
CA GLY A 15 -6.38 6.64 7.24
C GLY A 15 -6.21 6.40 5.74
N LEU A 16 -5.11 6.85 5.15
CA LEU A 16 -4.84 6.72 3.73
C LEU A 16 -4.17 5.39 3.43
N VAL A 17 -4.72 4.67 2.45
CA VAL A 17 -4.13 3.45 1.90
C VAL A 17 -3.47 3.79 0.58
N THR A 18 -2.15 3.60 0.50
CA THR A 18 -1.37 3.78 -0.72
C THR A 18 -1.16 2.43 -1.39
N LEU A 19 -1.62 2.32 -2.63
CA LEU A 19 -1.55 1.11 -3.44
C LEU A 19 -0.60 1.38 -4.62
N ALA A 20 0.53 0.66 -4.66
CA ALA A 20 1.56 0.86 -5.68
C ALA A 20 1.80 -0.43 -6.47
N ILE A 21 1.73 -0.34 -7.80
CA ILE A 21 2.03 -1.44 -8.72
C ILE A 21 3.29 -1.08 -9.52
N THR A 22 4.33 -1.88 -9.40
CA THR A 22 5.57 -1.69 -10.17
C THR A 22 5.56 -2.60 -11.39
N HIS A 23 5.54 -2.02 -12.60
CA HIS A 23 5.58 -2.78 -13.86
C HIS A 23 6.55 -2.14 -14.86
N LEU A 24 7.10 -2.94 -15.80
CA LEU A 24 8.07 -2.49 -16.81
C LEU A 24 7.49 -1.42 -17.74
N SER A 25 6.19 -1.52 -18.03
CA SER A 25 5.45 -0.51 -18.80
C SER A 25 4.59 0.35 -17.86
N PRO A 26 4.77 1.68 -17.85
CA PRO A 26 4.02 2.59 -16.99
C PRO A 26 2.52 2.66 -17.35
N THR A 27 2.16 2.47 -18.62
CA THR A 27 0.76 2.47 -19.05
C THR A 27 0.00 1.26 -18.52
N ILE A 28 0.64 0.10 -18.51
CA ILE A 28 0.08 -1.14 -17.97
C ILE A 28 -0.05 -1.07 -16.44
N ALA A 29 0.95 -0.49 -15.76
CA ALA A 29 0.89 -0.27 -14.32
C ALA A 29 -0.34 0.55 -13.93
N LYS A 30 -0.57 1.68 -14.63
CA LYS A 30 -1.73 2.53 -14.41
C LYS A 30 -3.04 1.76 -14.62
N GLN A 31 -3.18 1.10 -15.77
CA GLN A 31 -4.40 0.37 -16.11
C GLN A 31 -4.74 -0.73 -15.09
N TRP A 32 -3.72 -1.41 -14.56
CA TRP A 32 -3.90 -2.42 -13.52
C TRP A 32 -4.32 -1.82 -12.18
N VAL A 33 -3.78 -0.66 -11.79
CA VAL A 33 -4.23 0.05 -10.59
C VAL A 33 -5.68 0.50 -10.76
N ASP A 34 -6.02 1.10 -11.90
CA ASP A 34 -7.37 1.58 -12.18
C ASP A 34 -8.40 0.43 -12.09
N TRP A 35 -8.11 -0.70 -12.74
CA TRP A 35 -8.97 -1.89 -12.66
C TRP A 35 -9.06 -2.47 -11.25
N LEU A 36 -7.94 -2.55 -10.54
CA LEU A 36 -7.92 -3.08 -9.18
C LEU A 36 -8.76 -2.21 -8.23
N VAL A 37 -8.67 -0.89 -8.35
CA VAL A 37 -9.48 0.04 -7.52
C VAL A 37 -10.97 -0.11 -7.84
N ILE A 38 -11.34 -0.23 -9.11
CA ILE A 38 -12.74 -0.45 -9.52
C ILE A 38 -13.28 -1.77 -8.95
N ASP A 39 -12.55 -2.86 -9.17
CA ASP A 39 -12.97 -4.19 -8.71
C ASP A 39 -13.06 -4.26 -7.18
N LEU A 40 -12.10 -3.64 -6.48
CA LEU A 40 -12.07 -3.64 -5.02
C LEU A 40 -13.22 -2.80 -4.44
N ASN A 41 -13.53 -1.64 -5.02
CA ASN A 41 -14.71 -0.85 -4.64
C ASN A 41 -16.01 -1.63 -4.86
N ALA A 42 -16.14 -2.31 -6.00
CA ALA A 42 -17.32 -3.13 -6.30
C ALA A 42 -17.48 -4.29 -5.32
N TYR A 43 -16.38 -4.99 -5.01
CA TYR A 43 -16.37 -6.09 -4.05
C TYR A 43 -16.76 -5.62 -2.64
N MET A 44 -16.13 -4.55 -2.14
CA MET A 44 -16.42 -4.02 -0.80
C MET A 44 -17.85 -3.53 -0.67
N LYS A 45 -18.40 -2.90 -1.73
CA LYS A 45 -19.81 -2.52 -1.80
C LYS A 45 -20.72 -3.74 -1.71
N GLN A 46 -20.46 -4.76 -2.52
CA GLN A 46 -21.28 -5.97 -2.54
C GLN A 46 -21.26 -6.69 -1.19
N GLU A 47 -20.08 -6.87 -0.60
CA GLU A 47 -19.91 -7.48 0.72
C GLU A 47 -20.70 -6.70 1.78
N SER A 48 -20.57 -5.37 1.81
CA SER A 48 -21.32 -4.54 2.76
C SER A 48 -22.83 -4.64 2.57
N LEU A 49 -23.33 -4.68 1.33
CA LEU A 49 -24.76 -4.83 1.06
C LEU A 49 -25.28 -6.18 1.57
N ASP A 50 -24.51 -7.24 1.36
CA ASP A 50 -24.91 -8.58 1.78
C ASP A 50 -24.84 -8.73 3.31
N ASP A 51 -23.84 -8.16 3.95
CA ASP A 51 -23.72 -8.10 5.41
C ASP A 51 -24.89 -7.34 6.05
N THR A 52 -25.19 -6.14 5.54
CA THR A 52 -26.29 -5.32 6.06
C THR A 52 -27.65 -6.02 5.87
N ARG A 53 -27.89 -6.67 4.74
CA ARG A 53 -29.12 -7.46 4.52
C ARG A 53 -29.26 -8.62 5.50
N ARG A 54 -28.17 -9.36 5.76
CA ARG A 54 -28.19 -10.44 6.76
C ARG A 54 -28.47 -9.92 8.17
N ASN A 55 -27.90 -8.77 8.53
CA ASN A 55 -28.13 -8.15 9.83
C ASN A 55 -29.60 -7.70 10.00
N ILE A 56 -30.20 -7.07 8.98
CA ILE A 56 -31.61 -6.68 9.00
C ILE A 56 -32.50 -7.91 9.19
N GLY A 57 -32.32 -8.96 8.39
CA GLY A 57 -33.12 -10.18 8.51
C GLY A 57 -32.96 -10.87 9.87
N TYR A 58 -31.77 -10.80 10.48
CA TYR A 58 -31.58 -11.29 11.86
C TYR A 58 -32.39 -10.47 12.87
N LEU A 59 -32.36 -9.13 12.78
CA LEU A 59 -33.08 -8.23 13.68
C LEU A 59 -34.60 -8.38 13.54
N GLU A 60 -35.11 -8.49 12.32
CA GLU A 60 -36.53 -8.78 12.03
C GLU A 60 -36.96 -10.08 12.71
N GLY A 61 -36.16 -11.14 12.60
CA GLY A 61 -36.42 -12.41 13.28
C GLY A 61 -36.36 -12.36 14.82
N GLN A 62 -35.67 -11.37 15.42
CA GLN A 62 -35.67 -11.17 16.88
C GLN A 62 -36.89 -10.39 17.35
N ILE A 63 -37.42 -9.49 16.53
CA ILE A 63 -38.66 -8.75 16.81
C ILE A 63 -39.84 -9.72 16.94
N GLU A 64 -39.96 -10.70 16.04
CA GLU A 64 -41.03 -11.71 16.08
C GLU A 64 -40.99 -12.58 17.34
N LYS A 65 -39.79 -12.78 17.92
CA LYS A 65 -39.57 -13.62 19.11
C LYS A 65 -39.69 -12.87 20.43
N THR A 66 -39.72 -11.54 20.37
CA THR A 66 -39.67 -10.67 21.54
C THR A 66 -41.06 -10.07 21.79
N SER A 67 -41.63 -10.32 22.97
CA SER A 67 -42.96 -9.80 23.34
C SER A 67 -42.92 -8.44 24.05
N ILE A 68 -41.73 -7.94 24.38
CA ILE A 68 -41.53 -6.70 25.14
C ILE A 68 -41.41 -5.53 24.17
N SER A 69 -42.36 -4.59 24.24
CA SER A 69 -42.43 -3.41 23.35
C SER A 69 -41.17 -2.52 23.39
N ASP A 70 -40.53 -2.40 24.56
CA ASP A 70 -39.31 -1.59 24.70
C ASP A 70 -38.14 -2.19 23.92
N MET A 71 -37.99 -3.51 23.94
CA MET A 71 -36.92 -4.20 23.22
C MET A 71 -37.18 -4.22 21.70
N GLN A 72 -38.43 -4.34 21.28
CA GLN A 72 -38.82 -4.15 19.87
C GLN A 72 -38.43 -2.76 19.36
N SER A 73 -38.60 -1.72 20.18
CA SER A 73 -38.24 -0.34 19.82
C SER A 73 -36.74 -0.18 19.56
N VAL A 74 -35.89 -0.84 20.36
CA VAL A 74 -34.44 -0.87 20.14
C VAL A 74 -34.09 -1.59 18.83
N PHE A 75 -34.73 -2.72 18.53
CA PHE A 75 -34.49 -3.42 17.27
C PHE A 75 -34.91 -2.59 16.05
N TYR A 76 -36.03 -1.86 16.11
CA TYR A 76 -36.42 -0.94 15.04
C TYR A 76 -35.40 0.18 14.82
N GLN A 77 -34.83 0.75 15.89
CA GLN A 77 -33.75 1.75 15.77
C GLN A 77 -32.50 1.18 15.11
N LEU A 78 -32.11 -0.06 15.46
CA LEU A 78 -30.99 -0.73 14.81
C LEU A 78 -31.27 -1.01 13.32
N ILE A 79 -32.49 -1.43 12.97
CA ILE A 79 -32.89 -1.63 11.57
C ILE A 79 -32.86 -0.30 10.81
N GLU A 80 -33.30 0.79 11.41
CA GLU A 80 -33.24 2.14 10.82
C GLU A 80 -31.79 2.53 10.49
N GLU A 81 -30.87 2.32 11.45
CA GLU A 81 -29.44 2.58 11.26
C GLU A 81 -28.82 1.72 10.13
N GLN A 82 -29.14 0.42 10.11
CA GLN A 82 -28.71 -0.49 9.04
C GLN A 82 -29.29 -0.08 7.68
N THR A 83 -30.56 0.33 7.64
CA THR A 83 -31.24 0.76 6.41
C THR A 83 -30.62 2.03 5.85
N LYS A 84 -30.26 2.99 6.71
CA LYS A 84 -29.53 4.19 6.30
C LYS A 84 -28.18 3.82 5.66
N THR A 85 -27.45 2.89 6.25
CA THR A 85 -26.17 2.39 5.72
C THR A 85 -26.38 1.70 4.36
N LEU A 86 -27.39 0.83 4.25
CA LEU A 86 -27.77 0.16 3.00
C LEU A 86 -28.08 1.16 1.88
N MET A 87 -28.85 2.20 2.20
CA MET A 87 -29.23 3.25 1.25
C MET A 87 -28.00 4.03 0.76
N LEU A 88 -27.10 4.43 1.66
CA LEU A 88 -25.87 5.11 1.30
C LEU A 88 -24.96 4.24 0.42
N ALA A 89 -24.86 2.94 0.73
CA ALA A 89 -24.08 1.98 -0.04
C ALA A 89 -24.62 1.77 -1.46
N GLN A 90 -25.94 1.74 -1.64
CA GLN A 90 -26.55 1.56 -2.97
C GLN A 90 -26.30 2.77 -3.88
N VAL A 91 -26.41 3.99 -3.34
CA VAL A 91 -26.35 5.24 -4.12
C VAL A 91 -24.94 5.68 -4.46
N GLN A 92 -23.94 5.38 -3.61
CA GLN A 92 -22.56 5.79 -3.85
C GLN A 92 -21.82 4.82 -4.79
N GLU A 93 -21.17 5.34 -5.83
CA GLU A 93 -20.29 4.57 -6.72
C GLU A 93 -18.91 4.29 -6.07
N GLU A 94 -18.39 5.25 -5.30
CA GLU A 94 -17.10 5.14 -4.57
C GLU A 94 -17.33 4.83 -3.09
N PHE A 95 -17.75 3.59 -2.79
CA PHE A 95 -18.21 3.21 -1.45
C PHE A 95 -17.10 3.06 -0.41
N ALA A 96 -15.98 2.41 -0.76
CA ALA A 96 -14.94 2.05 0.21
C ALA A 96 -13.66 2.88 0.05
N PHE A 97 -13.30 3.22 -1.20
CA PHE A 97 -12.09 3.96 -1.52
C PHE A 97 -12.42 5.09 -2.49
N LYS A 98 -12.21 6.32 -2.02
CA LYS A 98 -12.19 7.52 -2.87
C LYS A 98 -10.78 7.71 -3.42
N ILE A 99 -10.66 7.91 -4.73
CA ILE A 99 -9.37 8.19 -5.36
C ILE A 99 -8.97 9.62 -4.98
N ILE A 100 -8.03 9.77 -4.05
CA ILE A 100 -7.53 11.07 -3.59
C ILE A 100 -6.41 11.59 -4.49
N ASP A 101 -5.54 10.71 -4.99
CA ASP A 101 -4.48 11.03 -5.94
C ASP A 101 -4.55 10.05 -7.11
N PRO A 102 -4.95 10.50 -8.32
CA PRO A 102 -5.03 9.61 -9.48
C PRO A 102 -3.66 9.04 -9.80
N ALA A 103 -3.59 7.80 -10.28
CA ALA A 103 -2.34 7.16 -10.64
C ALA A 103 -1.61 7.95 -11.76
N VAL A 104 -0.65 8.79 -11.36
CA VAL A 104 0.22 9.51 -12.27
C VAL A 104 1.38 8.60 -12.65
N VAL A 105 1.74 8.59 -13.93
CA VAL A 105 2.94 7.91 -14.40
C VAL A 105 4.14 8.55 -13.68
N PRO A 106 4.97 7.79 -12.94
CA PRO A 106 6.13 8.36 -12.28
C PRO A 106 7.04 9.02 -13.32
N GLU A 107 7.25 10.33 -13.23
CA GLU A 107 8.24 11.03 -14.06
C GLU A 107 9.66 10.58 -13.71
N GLU A 108 9.86 10.10 -12.48
CA GLU A 108 11.12 9.56 -11.97
C GLU A 108 11.12 8.02 -11.98
N LYS A 109 12.19 7.42 -12.51
CA LYS A 109 12.36 5.95 -12.56
C LYS A 109 12.48 5.38 -11.14
N ALA A 110 11.62 4.40 -10.82
CA ALA A 110 11.64 3.65 -9.56
C ALA A 110 12.94 2.84 -9.31
N GLY A 111 13.85 2.71 -10.28
CA GLY A 111 15.18 2.17 -10.01
C GLY A 111 16.16 2.19 -11.19
N PRO A 112 17.41 1.71 -10.96
CA PRO A 112 18.19 1.87 -9.73
C PRO A 112 18.79 3.29 -9.66
N LYS A 113 19.12 3.78 -8.45
CA LYS A 113 19.87 5.04 -8.26
C LYS A 113 21.31 4.87 -8.75
N ARG A 114 21.52 4.85 -10.07
CA ARG A 114 22.84 4.64 -10.72
C ARG A 114 23.90 5.58 -10.16
N ALA A 115 23.52 6.82 -9.83
CA ALA A 115 24.38 7.79 -9.16
C ALA A 115 24.91 7.28 -7.80
N LEU A 116 24.05 6.70 -6.96
CA LEU A 116 24.44 6.18 -5.64
C LEU A 116 25.39 4.99 -5.76
N ILE A 117 25.14 4.09 -6.73
CA ILE A 117 26.02 2.95 -7.02
C ILE A 117 27.40 3.42 -7.49
N CYS A 118 27.47 4.39 -8.42
CA CYS A 118 28.73 4.95 -8.89
C CYS A 118 29.51 5.65 -7.77
N VAL A 119 28.84 6.44 -6.92
CA VAL A 119 29.49 7.13 -5.78
C VAL A 119 30.09 6.13 -4.81
N LEU A 120 29.36 5.06 -4.46
CA LEU A 120 29.89 4.01 -3.58
C LEU A 120 31.07 3.26 -4.20
N ALA A 121 31.01 2.95 -5.50
CA ALA A 121 32.09 2.26 -6.20
C ALA A 121 33.38 3.11 -6.25
N VAL A 122 33.26 4.41 -6.54
CA VAL A 122 34.41 5.33 -6.55
C VAL A 122 35.00 5.50 -5.16
N LEU A 123 34.16 5.64 -4.13
CA LEU A 123 34.62 5.84 -2.76
C LEU A 123 35.35 4.59 -2.23
N LEU A 124 34.79 3.40 -2.45
CA LEU A 124 35.42 2.13 -2.07
C LEU A 124 36.69 1.84 -2.88
N GLY A 125 36.65 2.06 -4.20
CA GLY A 125 37.81 1.88 -5.07
C GLY A 125 38.95 2.85 -4.77
N GLY A 126 38.63 4.11 -4.48
CA GLY A 126 39.60 5.13 -4.06
C GLY A 126 40.27 4.78 -2.73
N MET A 127 39.49 4.37 -1.73
CA MET A 127 40.02 3.97 -0.42
C MET A 127 40.96 2.76 -0.52
N LEU A 128 40.58 1.74 -1.30
CA LEU A 128 41.42 0.57 -1.54
C LEU A 128 42.68 0.93 -2.35
N GLY A 129 42.57 1.79 -3.36
CA GLY A 129 43.70 2.26 -4.15
C GLY A 129 44.76 2.97 -3.30
N VAL A 130 44.32 3.89 -2.43
CA VAL A 130 45.21 4.59 -1.49
C VAL A 130 45.87 3.60 -0.51
N ALA A 131 45.10 2.65 0.04
CA ALA A 131 45.65 1.65 0.95
C ALA A 131 46.74 0.79 0.28
N ILE A 132 46.53 0.35 -0.96
CA ILE A 132 47.53 -0.44 -1.71
C ILE A 132 48.80 0.38 -1.96
N VAL A 133 48.67 1.65 -2.32
CA VAL A 133 49.82 2.54 -2.56
C VAL A 133 50.62 2.76 -1.28
N LEU A 134 49.95 3.02 -0.14
CA LEU A 134 50.62 3.19 1.15
C LEU A 134 51.35 1.92 1.60
N ILE A 135 50.72 0.75 1.41
CA ILE A 135 51.34 -0.55 1.69
C ILE A 135 52.60 -0.74 0.83
N ARG A 136 52.49 -0.53 -0.49
CA ARG A 136 53.64 -0.64 -1.39
C ARG A 136 54.76 0.34 -1.02
N PHE A 137 54.43 1.59 -0.74
CA PHE A 137 55.41 2.61 -0.35
C PHE A 137 56.12 2.27 0.97
N ALA A 138 55.38 1.77 1.97
CA ALA A 138 55.95 1.36 3.25
C ALA A 138 56.88 0.15 3.12
N PHE A 139 56.57 -0.80 2.23
CA PHE A 139 57.44 -1.95 1.97
C PHE A 139 58.66 -1.60 1.11
N THR A 140 58.54 -0.71 0.11
CA THR A 140 59.67 -0.27 -0.72
C THR A 140 60.68 0.58 0.05
N LYS A 141 60.26 1.34 1.07
CA LYS A 141 61.18 2.12 1.92
C LYS A 141 62.00 1.26 2.90
N LYS A 142 61.73 -0.05 2.98
CA LYS A 142 62.48 -0.98 3.84
C LYS A 142 63.78 -1.49 3.19
N ASP A 143 64.04 -1.14 1.93
CA ASP A 143 65.22 -1.55 1.16
C ASP A 143 66.28 -0.44 1.01
N GLU A 144 66.35 0.54 1.92
CA GLU A 144 67.56 1.39 2.06
C GLU A 144 68.60 0.62 2.90
N PRO A 145 69.73 0.17 2.30
CA PRO A 145 70.81 -0.42 3.08
C PRO A 145 71.47 0.67 3.91
N THR A 146 71.54 0.43 5.22
CA THR A 146 72.50 1.08 6.10
C THR A 146 73.91 0.83 5.56
N THR A 147 74.52 1.84 4.95
CA THR A 147 75.97 1.88 4.72
C THR A 147 76.53 3.25 5.05
N THR A 148 77.37 3.21 6.09
CA THR A 148 78.42 4.14 6.56
C THR A 148 78.04 5.54 7.01
#